data_AF-A0A921CJT3-F1
#
_entry.id   AF-A0A921CJT3-F1
#
_cell.length_a   1.000
_cell.length_b   1.000
_cell.length_c   1.000
_cell.angle_alpha   90.00
_cell.angle_beta   90.00
_cell.angle_gamma   90.00
#
_symmetry.space_group_name_H-M   'P 1'
#
loop_
_entity.id
_entity.type
_entity.pdbx_description
1 polymer ?
#
loop_
_entity_poly.entity_id
_entity_poly.type
_entity_poly.pdbx_seq_one_letter_code
_entity_poly.pdbx_strand_id
1 'polypeptide(L)' 'MRILYLSQYFPPQVGATQTRAYEMAQGLLRAGHQVTMLTEVPNHPEGIIRPE' A
#
# COMPACT_ATOMS: atom_id res chain seq x y z
N MET A 1 8.31 16.41 -2.94
CA MET A 1 8.49 15.68 -4.22
C MET A 1 7.21 14.94 -4.57
N ARG A 2 7.08 14.43 -5.80
CA ARG A 2 6.00 13.51 -6.18
C ARG A 2 6.58 12.10 -6.23
N ILE A 3 6.06 11.20 -5.41
CA ILE A 3 6.56 9.83 -5.23
C ILE A 3 5.46 8.86 -5.65
N LEU A 4 5.76 7.97 -6.60
CA LEU A 4 4.94 6.82 -6.93
C LEU A 4 5.54 5.59 -6.26
N TYR A 5 4.76 4.90 -5.43
CA TYR A 5 5.14 3.63 -4.84
C TYR A 5 4.30 2.51 -5.47
N LEU A 6 4.95 1.64 -6.22
CA LEU A 6 4.33 0.47 -6.84
C LEU A 6 4.59 -0.75 -5.97
N SER A 7 3.54 -1.36 -5.43
CA SER A 7 3.67 -2.54 -4.57
C SER A 7 2.42 -3.40 -4.61
N GLN A 8 2.63 -4.71 -4.67
CA GLN A 8 1.56 -5.68 -4.46
C GLN A 8 0.99 -5.60 -3.04
N TYR A 9 1.84 -5.31 -2.04
CA TYR A 9 1.45 -5.34 -0.64
C TYR A 9 1.10 -3.95 -0.14
N PHE A 10 -0.18 -3.74 0.20
CA PHE A 10 -0.68 -2.55 0.87
C PHE A 10 -2.00 -2.85 1.62
N PRO A 11 -2.43 -2.02 2.61
CA PRO A 11 -3.78 -2.11 3.15
C PRO A 11 -4.86 -2.08 2.05
N PRO A 12 -6.01 -2.74 2.26
CA PRO A 12 -6.52 -3.28 3.54
C PRO A 12 -6.00 -4.68 3.93
N GLN A 13 -5.20 -5.34 3.09
CA GLN A 13 -4.61 -6.63 3.46
C GLN A 13 -3.71 -6.48 4.70
N VAL A 14 -3.87 -7.38 5.67
CA VAL A 14 -3.08 -7.35 6.91
C VAL A 14 -1.80 -8.14 6.74
N GLY A 15 -0.67 -7.53 7.08
CA GLY A 15 0.62 -8.19 7.11
C GLY A 15 1.78 -7.21 7.33
N ALA A 16 2.94 -7.76 7.68
CA ALA A 16 4.09 -6.94 8.08
C ALA A 16 4.62 -6.08 6.92
N THR A 17 4.53 -6.55 5.66
CA THR A 17 4.90 -5.76 4.48
C THR A 17 3.94 -4.61 4.23
N GLN A 18 2.63 -4.84 4.36
CA GLN A 18 1.59 -3.83 4.22
C GLN A 18 1.72 -2.73 5.29
N THR A 19 1.95 -3.10 6.55
CA THR A 19 2.18 -2.13 7.64
C THR A 19 3.42 -1.28 7.37
N ARG A 20 4.54 -1.87 6.94
CA ARG A 20 5.76 -1.11 6.62
C ARG A 20 5.54 -0.15 5.47
N ALA A 21 4.86 -0.57 4.40
CA ALA A 21 4.56 0.29 3.26
C ALA A 21 3.66 1.47 3.68
N TYR A 22 2.67 1.23 4.54
CA TYR A 22 1.80 2.26 5.08
C TYR A 22 2.57 3.26 5.96
N GLU A 23 3.33 2.79 6.94
CA GLU A 23 4.10 3.67 7.84
C GLU A 23 5.17 4.49 7.10
N MET A 24 5.81 3.88 6.10
CA MET A 24 6.74 4.60 5.21
C MET A 24 6.02 5.71 4.44
N ALA A 25 4.86 5.43 3.83
CA ALA A 25 4.08 6.44 3.12
C ALA A 25 3.65 7.58 4.08
N GLN A 26 3.20 7.25 5.29
CA GLN A 26 2.87 8.23 6.32
C GLN A 26 4.06 9.10 6.71
N GLY A 27 5.26 8.51 6.84
CA GLY A 27 6.49 9.26 7.07
C GLY A 27 6.81 10.26 5.95
N LEU A 28 6.68 9.84 4.69
CA LEU A 28 6.91 10.69 3.52
C LEU A 28 5.87 11.83 3.41
N LEU A 29 4.61 11.54 3.74
CA LEU A 29 3.55 12.57 3.82
C LEU A 29 3.88 13.61 4.90
N ARG A 30 4.29 13.16 6.11
CA ARG A 30 4.72 14.05 7.21
C ARG A 30 5.95 14.89 6.84
N ALA A 31 6.82 14.39 5.98
CA ALA A 31 7.95 15.14 5.42
C ALA A 31 7.58 16.14 4.31
N GLY A 32 6.28 16.31 4.01
CA GLY A 32 5.78 17.27 3.02
C GLY A 32 5.88 16.79 1.58
N HIS A 33 5.91 15.47 1.35
CA HIS A 33 5.89 14.90 0.00
C HIS A 33 4.48 14.50 -0.43
N GLN A 34 4.23 14.51 -1.74
CA GLN A 34 3.04 13.91 -2.33
C GLN A 34 3.35 12.45 -2.66
N VAL A 35 2.56 11.53 -2.13
CA VAL A 35 2.75 10.09 -2.31
C VAL A 35 1.51 9.49 -2.97
N THR A 36 1.70 8.78 -4.07
CA THR A 36 0.68 7.94 -4.71
C THR A 36 1.07 6.48 -4.53
N MET A 37 0.17 5.69 -3.96
CA MET A 37 0.34 4.24 -3.84
C MET A 37 -0.42 3.57 -4.98
N LEU A 38 0.27 2.79 -5.81
CA LEU A 38 -0.34 1.92 -6.81
C LEU A 38 -0.18 0.47 -6.35
N THR A 39 -1.32 -0.18 -6.13
CA THR A 39 -1.37 -1.47 -5.44
C THR A 39 -2.30 -2.45 -6.16
N GLU A 40 -2.18 -3.73 -5.83
CA GLU A 40 -3.14 -4.73 -6.31
C GLU A 40 -4.48 -4.64 -5.58
N VAL A 41 -5.47 -5.35 -6.10
CA VAL A 41 -6.71 -5.64 -5.37
C VAL A 41 -6.44 -6.76 -4.37
N PRO A 42 -6.79 -6.59 -3.08
CA PRO A 42 -6.52 -7.58 -2.05
C PRO A 42 -7.13 -8.96 -2.36
N ASN A 43 -6.29 -9.99 -2.42
CA ASN A 43 -6.71 -11.37 -2.72
C ASN A 43 -5.98 -12.47 -1.89
N HIS A 44 -4.95 -12.14 -1.11
CA HIS A 44 -4.25 -13.07 -0.22
C HIS A 44 -5.15 -13.58 0.94
N PRO A 45 -5.03 -14.86 1.37
CA PRO A 45 -4.11 -15.90 0.87
C PRO A 45 -4.67 -16.72 -0.29
N GLU A 46 -5.96 -16.60 -0.57
CA GLU A 46 -6.70 -17.48 -1.47
C GLU A 46 -6.42 -17.19 -2.95
N GLY A 47 -5.89 -16.01 -3.28
CA GLY A 47 -5.73 -15.52 -4.65
C GLY A 47 -7.05 -15.14 -5.32
N ILE A 48 -8.14 -15.05 -4.57
CA ILE A 48 -9.48 -14.77 -5.08
C ILE A 48 -9.84 -13.30 -4.84
N ILE A 49 -10.11 -12.56 -5.91
CA ILE A 49 -10.72 -11.23 -5.82
C ILE A 49 -12.22 -11.41 -5.64
N ARG A 50 -12.77 -10.89 -4.55
CA ARG A 50 -14.22 -10.92 -4.29
C ARG A 50 -14.88 -9.70 -4.96
N PRO A 51 -16.03 -9.87 -5.63
CA PRO A 51 -16.80 -8.75 -6.13
C PRO A 51 -17.32 -7.88 -4.98
N GLU A 52 -17.53 -6.60 -5.27
CA GLU A 52 -18.02 -5.55 -4.37
C GLU A 52 -19.53 -5.59 -4.12
#